data_AF-A0A662RDQ5-F1
#
_entry.id   AF-A0A662RDQ5-F1
#
_cell.length_a   1.000
_cell.length_b   1.000
_cell.length_c   1.000
_cell.angle_alpha   90.00
_cell.angle_beta   90.00
_cell.angle_gamma   90.00
#
_symmetry.space_group_name_H-M   'P 1'
#
loop_
_entity.id
_entity.type
_entity.pdbx_description
1 polymer ?
#
loop_
_entity_poly.entity_id
_entity_poly.type
_entity_poly.pdbx_seq_one_letter_code
_entity_poly.pdbx_strand_id
1 'polypeptide(L)'
;MLVKLTDVGFEWYGRVLFKGFTEVINPGDRVGLLGRNGSGKTTLLRLIHGSLEPTEGEIERAGHLRIGFHEQIQSSERELSVWEAVRKDLTGEDADRTTRSLLKGVGFD
;
A
#
# COMPACT_ATOMS: atom_id res chain seq x y z
N MET A 1 7.77 -15.95 2.55
CA MET A 1 6.44 -15.41 2.23
C MET A 1 6.14 -14.19 3.07
N LEU A 2 5.69 -13.11 2.43
CA LEU A 2 5.19 -11.90 3.10
C LEU A 2 3.65 -11.86 3.09
N VAL A 3 3.04 -12.14 1.93
CA VAL A 3 1.59 -12.16 1.75
C VAL A 3 1.21 -13.35 0.88
N LYS A 4 0.15 -14.07 1.22
CA LYS A 4 -0.46 -15.11 0.39
C LYS A 4 -1.94 -14.82 0.22
N LEU A 5 -2.40 -14.89 -1.02
CA LEU A 5 -3.78 -14.73 -1.43
C LEU A 5 -4.25 -16.09 -1.95
N THR A 6 -5.36 -16.59 -1.43
CA THR A 6 -5.99 -17.85 -1.89
C THR A 6 -7.41 -17.55 -2.36
N ASP A 7 -7.65 -17.75 -3.65
CA ASP A 7 -8.95 -17.58 -4.33
C ASP A 7 -9.64 -16.25 -4.03
N VAL A 8 -8.86 -15.18 -3.92
CA VAL A 8 -9.35 -13.88 -3.48
C VAL A 8 -10.22 -13.24 -4.55
N GLY A 9 -11.37 -12.73 -4.12
CA GLY A 9 -12.25 -11.93 -4.95
C GLY A 9 -12.88 -10.78 -4.18
N PHE A 10 -13.38 -9.83 -4.94
CA PHE A 10 -13.96 -8.62 -4.39
C PHE A 10 -15.13 -8.12 -5.23
N GLU A 11 -16.20 -7.72 -4.56
CA GLU A 11 -17.34 -7.02 -5.15
C GLU A 11 -17.69 -5.72 -4.42
N TRP A 12 -18.11 -4.71 -5.17
CA TRP A 12 -18.73 -3.49 -4.62
C TRP A 12 -20.19 -3.45 -5.03
N TYR A 13 -21.10 -3.44 -4.05
CA TYR A 13 -22.54 -3.26 -4.30
C TYR A 13 -23.10 -4.21 -5.39
N GLY A 14 -22.69 -5.48 -5.37
CA GLY A 14 -23.07 -6.50 -6.36
C GLY A 14 -22.31 -6.44 -7.69
N ARG A 15 -21.41 -5.47 -7.90
CA ARG A 15 -20.49 -5.46 -9.03
C ARG A 15 -19.19 -6.16 -8.67
N VAL A 16 -19.00 -7.34 -9.23
CA VAL A 16 -17.75 -8.10 -9.14
C VAL A 16 -16.63 -7.33 -9.85
N LEU A 17 -15.52 -7.10 -9.14
CA LEU A 17 -14.32 -6.48 -9.71
C LEU A 17 -13.35 -7.54 -10.24
N PHE A 18 -13.10 -8.57 -9.45
CA PHE A 18 -12.25 -9.72 -9.79
C PHE A 18 -12.58 -10.90 -8.86
N LYS A 19 -12.19 -12.11 -9.27
CA LYS A 19 -12.42 -13.38 -8.58
C LYS A 19 -11.26 -14.35 -8.77
N GLY A 20 -11.09 -15.27 -7.83
CA GLY A 20 -10.14 -16.38 -7.95
C GLY A 20 -8.68 -15.94 -8.07
N PHE A 21 -8.30 -14.81 -7.47
CA PHE A 21 -6.93 -14.32 -7.49
C PHE A 21 -6.10 -15.05 -6.44
N THR A 22 -5.17 -15.89 -6.90
CA THR A 22 -4.29 -16.69 -6.04
C THR A 22 -2.84 -16.35 -6.36
N GLU A 23 -2.13 -15.78 -5.39
CA GLU A 23 -0.73 -15.40 -5.54
C GLU A 23 0.02 -15.40 -4.21
N VAL A 24 1.35 -15.54 -4.28
CA VAL A 24 2.25 -15.47 -3.12
C VAL A 24 3.32 -14.42 -3.37
N ILE A 25 3.35 -13.40 -2.50
CA ILE A 25 4.36 -12.34 -2.51
C ILE A 25 5.46 -12.70 -1.51
N ASN A 26 6.70 -12.75 -1.98
CA ASN A 26 7.89 -13.09 -1.22
C ASN A 26 8.82 -11.89 -0.98
N PRO A 27 9.72 -11.98 0.01
CA PRO A 27 10.74 -10.97 0.21
C PRO A 27 11.60 -10.79 -1.06
N GLY A 28 11.78 -9.54 -1.49
CA GLY A 28 12.56 -9.19 -2.69
C GLY A 28 11.75 -9.10 -3.97
N ASP A 29 10.49 -9.56 -3.98
CA ASP A 29 9.64 -9.48 -5.16
C ASP A 29 9.34 -8.03 -5.55
N ARG A 30 9.28 -7.79 -6.87
CA ARG A 30 8.81 -6.54 -7.47
C ARG A 30 7.64 -6.86 -8.38
N VAL A 31 6.43 -6.57 -7.91
CA VAL A 31 5.19 -6.94 -8.59
C VAL A 31 4.56 -5.70 -9.23
N GLY A 32 4.24 -5.81 -10.52
CA GLY A 32 3.48 -4.80 -11.25
C GLY A 32 2.04 -5.26 -11.47
N LEU A 33 1.06 -4.43 -11.08
CA LEU A 33 -0.36 -4.73 -11.28
C LEU A 33 -0.92 -3.96 -12.49
N LEU A 34 -1.26 -4.69 -13.54
CA LEU A 34 -1.75 -4.12 -14.81
C LEU A 34 -3.25 -4.38 -14.99
N GLY A 35 -3.92 -3.47 -15.69
CA GLY A 35 -5.36 -3.58 -15.97
C GLY A 35 -6.01 -2.24 -16.26
N ARG A 36 -7.22 -2.26 -16.82
CA ARG A 36 -8.00 -1.05 -17.14
C ARG A 36 -8.39 -0.27 -15.88
N ASN A 37 -8.72 1.01 -16.03
CA ASN A 37 -9.29 1.77 -14.92
C ASN A 37 -10.61 1.14 -14.46
N GLY A 38 -10.81 1.05 -13.14
CA GLY A 38 -11.98 0.41 -12.55
C GLY A 38 -11.95 -1.13 -12.54
N SER A 39 -10.82 -1.78 -12.87
CA SER A 39 -10.65 -3.24 -12.79
C SER A 39 -10.36 -3.77 -11.38
N GLY A 40 -10.34 -2.91 -10.36
CA GLY A 40 -10.08 -3.31 -8.98
C GLY A 40 -8.62 -3.29 -8.53
N LYS A 41 -7.69 -2.68 -9.28
CA LYS A 41 -6.27 -2.61 -8.90
C LYS A 41 -6.05 -1.97 -7.52
N THR A 42 -6.57 -0.77 -7.32
CA THR A 42 -6.50 -0.07 -6.03
C THR A 42 -7.20 -0.85 -4.92
N THR A 43 -8.27 -1.59 -5.26
CA THR A 43 -8.96 -2.47 -4.32
C THR A 43 -8.08 -3.65 -3.91
N LEU A 44 -7.40 -4.32 -4.83
CA LEU A 44 -6.46 -5.39 -4.52
C LEU A 44 -5.31 -4.91 -3.64
N LEU A 45 -4.77 -3.71 -3.90
CA LEU A 45 -3.74 -3.11 -3.05
C LEU A 45 -4.26 -2.83 -1.63
N ARG A 46 -5.51 -2.33 -1.50
CA ARG A 46 -6.17 -2.09 -0.21
C ARG A 46 -6.48 -3.39 0.55
N LEU A 47 -6.81 -4.47 -0.17
CA LEU A 47 -6.93 -5.81 0.39
C LEU A 47 -5.59 -6.28 0.94
N ILE A 48 -4.50 -6.22 0.15
CA ILE A 48 -3.16 -6.60 0.62
C ILE A 48 -2.74 -5.77 1.84
N HIS A 49 -3.00 -4.47 1.83
CA HIS A 49 -2.75 -3.56 2.95
C HIS A 49 -3.55 -3.92 4.22
N GLY A 50 -4.75 -4.52 4.07
CA GLY A 50 -5.64 -4.87 5.18
C GLY A 50 -6.67 -3.79 5.51
N SER A 51 -6.75 -2.72 4.71
CA SER A 51 -7.79 -1.69 4.82
C SER A 51 -9.17 -2.14 4.29
N LEU A 52 -9.22 -3.28 3.59
CA LEU A 52 -10.43 -3.93 3.13
C LEU A 52 -10.29 -5.44 3.39
N GLU A 53 -11.42 -6.11 3.62
CA GLU A 53 -11.51 -7.56 3.68
C GLU A 53 -12.02 -8.12 2.35
N PRO A 54 -11.54 -9.29 1.89
CA PRO A 54 -12.02 -9.88 0.66
C PRO A 54 -13.48 -10.34 0.80
N THR A 55 -14.24 -10.33 -0.29
CA THR A 55 -15.62 -10.84 -0.27
C THR A 55 -15.67 -12.35 -0.48
N GLU A 56 -14.61 -12.93 -1.04
CA GLU A 56 -14.39 -14.37 -1.19
C GLU A 56 -12.88 -14.66 -1.08
N GLY A 57 -12.54 -15.88 -0.64
CA GLY A 57 -11.15 -16.29 -0.42
C GLY A 57 -10.53 -15.74 0.87
N GLU A 58 -9.22 -15.84 0.98
CA GLU A 58 -8.45 -15.49 2.18
C GLU A 58 -7.11 -14.80 1.86
N ILE A 59 -6.66 -13.95 2.79
CA ILE A 59 -5.35 -13.29 2.72
C ILE A 59 -4.58 -13.55 4.00
N GLU A 60 -3.48 -14.28 3.89
CA GLU A 60 -2.53 -14.53 4.96
C GLU A 60 -1.36 -13.54 4.87
N ARG A 61 -0.95 -12.96 6.00
CA ARG A 61 0.18 -12.04 6.09
C ARG A 61 1.19 -12.56 7.11
N ALA A 62 2.48 -12.37 6.86
CA ALA A 62 3.51 -12.71 7.84
C ALA A 62 3.32 -11.86 9.11
N GLY A 63 3.42 -12.48 10.29
CA GLY A 63 3.11 -11.79 11.57
C GLY A 63 4.00 -10.59 11.90
N HIS A 64 5.18 -10.48 11.29
CA HIS A 64 6.11 -9.35 11.45
C HIS A 64 6.07 -8.36 10.27
N LEU A 65 5.12 -8.53 9.35
CA LEU A 65 5.01 -7.69 8.17
C LEU A 65 4.61 -6.26 8.57
N ARG A 66 5.41 -5.28 8.13
CA ARG A 66 5.03 -3.86 8.13
C ARG A 66 4.83 -3.43 6.69
N ILE A 67 3.66 -2.86 6.39
CA ILE A 67 3.31 -2.40 5.05
C ILE A 67 3.37 -0.87 5.03
N GLY A 68 4.20 -0.31 4.14
CA GLY A 68 4.08 1.10 3.74
C GLY A 68 3.09 1.20 2.58
N PHE A 69 2.07 2.04 2.71
CA PHE A 69 1.02 2.17 1.71
C PHE A 69 0.91 3.62 1.23
N HIS A 70 0.95 3.83 -0.08
CA HIS A 70 0.79 5.14 -0.69
C HIS A 70 -0.59 5.25 -1.34
N GLU A 71 -1.45 6.08 -0.77
CA GLU A 71 -2.78 6.38 -1.29
C GLU A 71 -2.69 7.15 -2.62
N GLN A 72 -3.53 6.81 -3.59
CA GLN A 72 -3.57 7.49 -4.89
C GLN A 72 -4.09 8.93 -4.81
N ILE A 73 -4.85 9.26 -3.75
CA ILE A 73 -5.40 10.60 -3.53
C ILE A 73 -4.65 11.25 -2.37
N GLN A 74 -3.88 12.29 -2.67
CA GLN A 74 -3.34 13.18 -1.65
C GLN A 74 -4.47 14.07 -1.12
N SER A 75 -4.98 13.76 0.08
CA SER A 75 -5.91 14.64 0.78
C SER A 75 -5.18 15.88 1.29
N SER A 76 -5.56 17.05 0.75
CA SER A 76 -5.64 18.37 1.39
C SER A 76 -4.50 18.93 2.25
N GLU A 77 -3.32 18.31 2.37
CA GLU A 77 -2.17 18.86 3.11
C GLU A 77 -1.44 19.98 2.35
N ARG A 78 -2.19 20.83 1.65
CA ARG A 78 -1.64 21.97 0.91
C ARG A 78 -0.98 23.02 1.81
N GLU A 79 -1.12 22.88 3.13
CA GLU A 79 -0.57 23.79 4.12
C GLU A 79 0.78 23.35 4.69
N LEU A 80 1.20 22.10 4.47
CA LEU A 80 2.51 21.64 4.92
C LEU A 80 3.56 21.81 3.82
N SER A 81 4.75 22.26 4.22
CA SER A 81 5.93 22.07 3.39
C SER A 81 6.25 20.58 3.25
N VAL A 82 6.97 20.22 2.18
CA VAL A 82 7.46 18.85 1.95
C VAL A 82 8.29 18.34 3.15
N TRP A 83 9.04 19.24 3.80
CA TRP A 83 9.76 18.94 5.02
C TRP A 83 8.82 18.51 6.16
N GLU A 84 7.79 19.31 6.45
CA GLU A 84 6.84 19.03 7.53
C GLU A 84 6.03 17.76 7.26
N ALA A 85 5.63 17.54 6.00
CA ALA A 85 4.88 16.36 5.58
C ALA A 85 5.64 15.06 5.85
N VAL A 86 6.96 15.04 5.65
CA VAL A 86 7.81 13.87 5.98
C VAL A 86 8.18 13.82 7.46
N ARG A 87 8.51 14.98 8.05
CA ARG A 87 9.01 15.07 9.43
C ARG A 87 7.97 14.68 10.47
N LYS A 88 6.69 14.96 10.24
CA LYS A 88 5.60 14.69 11.19
C LYS A 88 5.41 13.20 11.50
N ASP A 89 5.74 12.32 10.55
CA ASP A 89 5.58 10.87 10.69
C ASP A 89 6.82 10.20 11.30
N LEU A 90 7.88 10.98 11.56
CA LEU A 90 9.13 10.52 12.15
C LEU A 90 9.22 10.94 13.62
N THR A 91 9.60 10.00 14.47
CA THR A 91 9.77 10.21 15.93
C THR A 91 11.21 9.97 16.36
N GLY A 92 11.59 10.51 17.52
CA GLY A 92 12.93 10.36 18.10
C GLY A 92 13.92 11.47 17.74
N GLU A 93 15.08 11.45 18.39
CA GLU A 93 16.12 12.49 18.28
C GLU A 93 16.71 12.62 16.87
N ASP A 94 16.67 11.53 16.10
CA ASP A 94 17.23 11.46 14.74
C ASP A 94 16.24 11.85 13.63
N ALA A 95 15.04 12.32 13.99
CA ALA A 95 13.97 12.57 13.02
C ALA A 95 14.38 13.61 11.96
N ASP A 96 15.02 14.72 12.34
CA ASP A 96 15.47 15.75 11.37
C ASP A 96 16.54 15.22 10.41
N ARG A 97 17.49 14.44 10.93
CA ARG A 97 18.53 13.81 10.11
C ARG A 97 17.92 12.82 9.10
N THR A 98 16.94 12.06 9.56
CA THR A 98 16.22 11.07 8.74
C THR A 98 15.38 11.76 7.67
N THR A 99 14.63 12.81 8.01
CA THR A 99 13.89 13.64 7.05
C THR A 99 14.81 14.14 5.94
N ARG A 100 15.95 14.75 6.30
CA ARG A 100 16.90 15.26 5.31
C ARG A 100 17.44 14.16 4.40
N SER A 101 17.75 12.98 4.96
CA SER A 101 18.24 11.84 4.16
C SER A 101 17.19 11.31 3.19
N LEU A 102 15.92 11.22 3.60
CA LEU A 102 14.83 10.75 2.75
C LEU A 102 14.55 11.71 1.60
N LEU A 103 14.47 13.01 1.91
CA LEU A 103 14.22 14.06 0.93
C LEU A 103 15.31 14.14 -0.14
N LYS A 104 16.58 14.09 0.28
CA LYS A 104 17.71 13.99 -0.66
C LYS A 104 17.64 12.73 -1.52
N GLY A 105 17.24 11.60 -0.94
CA GLY A 105 17.10 10.32 -1.65
C GLY A 105 16.06 10.35 -2.78
N VAL A 106 15.07 11.25 -2.72
CA VAL A 106 14.03 11.42 -3.74
C VAL A 106 14.17 12.72 -4.54
N GLY A 107 15.29 13.44 -4.37
CA GLY A 107 15.67 14.58 -5.22
C GLY A 107 15.26 15.97 -4.73
N PHE A 108 14.94 16.14 -3.44
CA PHE A 108 14.75 17.45 -2.81
C PHE A 108 16.04 17.87 -2.08
N ASP A 109 16.47 19.13 -2.28
CA ASP A 109 17.68 19.71 -1.67
C ASP A 109 17.45 20.30 -0.27
#